data_AF-A0A7K4BYN0-F1
#
_entry.id   AF-A0A7K4BYN0-F1
#
_cell.length_a   1.000
_cell.length_b   1.000
_cell.length_c   1.000
_cell.angle_alpha   90.00
_cell.angle_beta   90.00
_cell.angle_gamma   90.00
#
_symmetry.space_group_name_H-M   'P 1'
#
loop_
_entity.id
_entity.type
_entity.pdbx_description
1 polymer ?
#
loop_
_entity_poly.entity_id
_entity_poly.type
_entity_poly.pdbx_seq_one_letter_code
_entity_poly.pdbx_strand_id
1 'polypeptide(L)'
;MENSVKLILIIVLLIFGLIVLITGISVLFVMLPIMLNVSNDSVGNDSVNTISNSLSIFKNGGRGVSPIFSINKGEIISSYAFVKKGFDSHSIIFAVHPTLENDFFVDSTFYQSSIKVLNSAPNRVRAEIFCAIDGSSLKTLVDSENVEYYSNEELPSICGENEYTPCCLVVIRKV
;
A
#
# COMPACT_ATOMS: atom_id res chain seq x y z
N MET A 1 37.11 21.11 -45.51
CA MET A 1 37.04 20.26 -44.29
C MET A 1 36.45 21.00 -43.10
N GLU A 2 36.74 22.30 -42.89
CA GLU A 2 36.25 23.05 -41.71
C GLU A 2 34.71 23.17 -41.61
N ASN A 3 34.01 23.36 -42.74
CA ASN A 3 32.55 23.48 -42.73
C ASN A 3 31.81 22.17 -42.40
N SER A 4 32.41 21.03 -42.75
CA SER A 4 31.84 19.71 -42.46
C SER A 4 31.95 19.38 -40.96
N VAL A 5 33.02 19.81 -40.30
CA VAL A 5 33.22 19.61 -38.85
C VAL A 5 32.25 20.49 -38.03
N LYS A 6 32.04 21.74 -38.44
CA LYS A 6 31.05 22.63 -37.81
C LYS A 6 29.62 22.10 -37.94
N LEU A 7 29.26 21.53 -39.08
CA LEU A 7 27.95 20.92 -39.32
C LEU A 7 27.72 19.70 -38.42
N ILE A 8 28.72 18.83 -38.28
CA ILE A 8 28.64 17.64 -37.42
C ILE A 8 28.47 18.04 -35.95
N LEU A 9 29.21 19.05 -35.48
CA LEU A 9 29.11 19.56 -34.11
C LEU A 9 27.69 20.06 -33.79
N ILE A 10 27.07 20.79 -34.72
CA ILE A 10 25.70 21.31 -34.58
C ILE A 10 24.69 20.14 -34.48
N ILE A 11 24.84 19.11 -35.32
CA ILE A 11 23.96 17.94 -35.28
C ILE A 11 24.09 17.19 -33.95
N VAL A 12 25.30 17.01 -33.44
CA VAL A 12 25.55 16.35 -32.14
C VAL A 12 24.92 17.13 -30.99
N LEU A 13 25.03 18.46 -30.99
CA LEU A 13 24.42 19.31 -29.97
C LEU A 13 22.89 19.25 -30.00
N LEU A 14 22.29 19.21 -31.20
CA LEU A 14 20.84 19.07 -31.36
C LEU A 14 20.33 17.72 -30.86
N ILE A 15 21.04 16.63 -31.15
CA ILE A 15 20.68 15.28 -30.67
C ILE A 15 20.80 15.22 -29.15
N PHE A 16 21.86 15.78 -28.57
CA PHE A 16 22.04 15.79 -27.11
C PHE A 16 20.93 16.60 -26.42
N GLY A 17 20.57 17.76 -26.97
CA GLY A 17 19.44 18.56 -26.47
C GLY A 17 18.10 17.81 -26.52
N LEU A 18 17.86 17.06 -27.60
CA LEU A 18 16.65 16.24 -27.75
C LEU A 18 16.58 15.12 -26.70
N ILE A 19 17.70 14.44 -26.42
CA ILE A 19 17.76 13.36 -25.43
C ILE A 19 17.49 13.90 -24.02
N VAL A 20 18.06 15.07 -23.66
CA VAL A 20 17.81 15.73 -22.37
C VAL A 20 16.34 16.15 -22.24
N LEU A 21 15.73 16.64 -23.31
CA LEU A 21 14.30 17.00 -23.32
C LEU A 21 13.41 15.77 -23.10
N ILE A 22 13.67 14.68 -23.82
CA ILE A 22 12.89 13.44 -23.70
C ILE A 22 13.02 12.86 -22.29
N THR A 23 14.24 12.77 -21.76
CA THR A 23 14.47 12.26 -20.40
C THR A 23 13.80 13.14 -19.34
N GLY A 24 13.84 14.47 -19.48
CA GLY A 24 13.11 15.38 -18.59
C GLY A 24 11.59 15.16 -18.63
N ILE A 25 11.01 14.97 -19.81
CA ILE A 25 9.58 14.66 -19.98
C ILE A 25 9.26 13.27 -19.41
N SER A 26 10.10 12.26 -19.61
CA SER A 26 9.89 10.92 -19.05
C SER A 26 9.88 10.93 -17.52
N VAL A 27 10.80 11.67 -16.88
CA VAL A 27 10.80 11.86 -15.42
C VAL A 27 9.53 12.58 -14.98
N LEU A 28 9.09 13.59 -15.73
CA LEU A 28 7.83 14.29 -15.45
C LEU A 28 6.62 13.34 -15.53
N PHE A 29 6.55 12.45 -16.53
CA PHE A 29 5.47 11.45 -16.66
C PHE A 29 5.51 10.36 -15.57
N VAL A 30 6.71 9.99 -15.06
CA VAL A 30 6.84 9.07 -13.91
C VAL A 30 6.42 9.76 -12.61
N MET A 31 6.69 11.06 -12.47
CA MET A 31 6.29 11.84 -11.29
C MET A 31 4.84 12.36 -11.36
N LEU A 32 4.23 12.42 -12.55
CA LEU A 32 2.88 12.92 -12.75
C LEU A 32 1.80 12.11 -11.99
N PRO A 33 1.81 10.76 -11.97
CA PRO A 33 0.87 10.00 -11.13
C PRO A 33 1.11 10.19 -9.62
N ILE A 34 2.32 10.60 -9.21
CA ILE A 34 2.66 10.90 -7.81
C ILE A 34 2.13 12.29 -7.42
N MET A 35 2.14 13.26 -8.33
CA MET A 35 1.68 14.64 -8.08
C MET A 35 0.21 14.89 -8.38
N LEU A 36 -0.42 14.12 -9.29
CA LEU A 36 -1.85 14.24 -9.62
C LEU A 36 -2.78 13.48 -8.66
N ASN A 37 -2.27 12.81 -7.63
CA ASN A 37 -3.11 12.23 -6.58
C ASN A 37 -3.66 13.28 -5.58
N VAL A 38 -3.76 14.54 -6.01
CA VAL A 38 -4.33 15.66 -5.26
C VAL A 38 -5.55 16.17 -6.01
N SER A 39 -6.70 15.51 -5.85
CA SER A 39 -8.03 16.11 -5.58
C SER A 39 -9.22 15.26 -6.07
N ASN A 40 -10.20 15.17 -5.17
CA ASN A 40 -11.64 14.96 -5.38
C ASN A 40 -12.13 13.69 -6.10
N ASP A 41 -12.33 12.63 -5.32
CA ASP A 41 -13.67 12.03 -5.10
C ASP A 41 -13.47 10.64 -4.50
N SER A 42 -13.67 10.51 -3.17
CA SER A 42 -14.14 9.29 -2.49
C SER A 42 -13.77 9.26 -1.01
N VAL A 43 -14.76 9.41 -0.15
CA VAL A 43 -14.63 9.29 1.32
C VAL A 43 -14.51 7.80 1.74
N GLY A 44 -13.77 6.99 0.99
CA GLY A 44 -13.58 5.55 1.25
C GLY A 44 -12.91 4.76 0.12
N ASN A 45 -12.76 5.33 -1.08
CA ASN A 45 -11.96 4.71 -2.15
C ASN A 45 -10.49 5.10 -2.00
N ASP A 46 -10.16 6.25 -1.40
CA ASP A 46 -8.77 6.71 -1.25
C ASP A 46 -7.94 5.82 -0.29
N SER A 47 -8.49 5.47 0.87
CA SER A 47 -7.85 4.56 1.84
C SER A 47 -7.67 3.16 1.25
N VAL A 48 -8.73 2.60 0.65
CA VAL A 48 -8.71 1.28 -0.02
C VAL A 48 -7.73 1.27 -1.20
N ASN A 49 -7.72 2.30 -2.05
CA ASN A 49 -6.78 2.38 -3.16
C ASN A 49 -5.34 2.51 -2.66
N THR A 50 -5.09 3.33 -1.63
CA THR A 50 -3.75 3.51 -1.04
C THR A 50 -3.20 2.21 -0.48
N ILE A 51 -4.01 1.49 0.30
CA ILE A 51 -3.64 0.18 0.84
C ILE A 51 -3.48 -0.84 -0.30
N SER A 52 -4.39 -0.87 -1.28
CA SER A 52 -4.36 -1.81 -2.40
C SER A 52 -3.12 -1.63 -3.26
N ASN A 53 -2.71 -0.39 -3.55
CA ASN A 53 -1.52 -0.11 -4.33
C ASN A 53 -0.28 -0.63 -3.59
N SER A 54 -0.23 -0.44 -2.28
CA SER A 54 0.86 -0.91 -1.44
C SER A 54 0.89 -2.45 -1.36
N LEU A 55 -0.27 -3.09 -1.15
CA LEU A 55 -0.41 -4.56 -1.19
C LEU A 55 0.03 -5.14 -2.54
N SER A 56 -0.22 -4.44 -3.65
CA SER A 56 0.10 -4.95 -5.00
C SER A 56 1.59 -5.21 -5.23
N ILE A 57 2.44 -4.51 -4.46
CA ILE A 57 3.89 -4.64 -4.50
C ILE A 57 4.35 -5.94 -3.80
N PHE A 58 3.60 -6.41 -2.79
CA PHE A 58 3.96 -7.53 -1.92
C PHE A 58 3.17 -8.81 -2.19
N LYS A 59 2.63 -8.96 -3.42
CA LYS A 59 1.86 -10.14 -3.85
C LYS A 59 2.63 -11.46 -3.77
N ASN A 60 3.96 -11.40 -3.67
CA ASN A 60 4.82 -12.58 -3.53
C ASN A 60 5.48 -12.67 -2.14
N GLY A 61 4.93 -11.96 -1.15
CA GLY A 61 5.49 -11.82 0.18
C GLY A 61 6.44 -10.62 0.33
N GLY A 62 6.78 -10.30 1.57
CA GLY A 62 7.64 -9.18 1.94
C GLY A 62 6.97 -8.21 2.90
N ARG A 63 7.59 -7.04 3.09
CA ARG A 63 7.08 -5.99 3.97
C ARG A 63 7.17 -4.62 3.33
N GLY A 64 6.28 -3.72 3.70
CA GLY A 64 6.33 -2.34 3.26
C GLY A 64 5.41 -1.42 4.04
N VAL A 65 5.38 -0.17 3.62
CA VAL A 65 4.57 0.87 4.24
C VAL A 65 3.86 1.64 3.14
N SER A 66 2.58 1.92 3.34
CA SER A 66 1.81 2.75 2.43
C SER A 66 2.24 4.22 2.52
N PRO A 67 1.92 5.04 1.50
CA PRO A 67 1.81 6.47 1.67
C PRO A 67 0.90 6.83 2.86
N ILE A 68 1.07 8.04 3.40
CA ILE A 68 0.19 8.56 4.45
C ILE A 68 -1.19 8.87 3.84
N PHE A 69 -2.26 8.40 4.48
CA PHE A 69 -3.64 8.67 4.07
C PHE A 69 -4.52 9.02 5.27
N SER A 70 -5.74 9.46 4.98
CA SER A 70 -6.74 9.76 6.00
C SER A 70 -7.78 8.64 6.05
N ILE A 71 -8.26 8.29 7.24
CA ILE A 71 -9.43 7.44 7.42
C ILE A 71 -10.45 8.28 8.18
N ASN A 72 -11.70 8.32 7.72
CA ASN A 72 -12.74 9.15 8.30
C ASN A 72 -13.46 8.42 9.44
N LYS A 73 -14.04 9.19 10.37
CA LYS A 73 -14.91 8.61 11.40
C LYS A 73 -16.07 7.86 10.76
N GLY A 74 -16.33 6.63 11.23
CA GLY A 74 -17.38 5.77 10.70
C GLY A 74 -17.04 5.06 9.39
N GLU A 75 -15.86 5.33 8.82
CA GLU A 75 -15.37 4.58 7.66
C GLU A 75 -15.09 3.12 8.05
N ILE A 76 -15.41 2.22 7.13
CA ILE A 76 -15.17 0.78 7.26
C ILE A 76 -14.29 0.34 6.10
N ILE A 77 -13.13 -0.21 6.42
CA ILE A 77 -12.22 -0.81 5.44
C ILE A 77 -12.31 -2.32 5.64
N SER A 78 -12.84 -3.02 4.63
CA SER A 78 -13.04 -4.48 4.66
C SER A 78 -12.11 -5.15 3.65
N SER A 79 -11.62 -6.35 3.97
CA SER A 79 -10.80 -7.17 3.07
C SER A 79 -11.54 -7.49 1.77
N TYR A 80 -12.88 -7.53 1.79
CA TYR A 80 -13.71 -7.73 0.61
C TYR A 80 -13.58 -6.59 -0.42
N ALA A 81 -13.23 -5.38 0.02
CA ALA A 81 -13.00 -4.24 -0.87
C ALA A 81 -11.79 -4.45 -1.82
N PHE A 82 -10.91 -5.40 -1.49
CA PHE A 82 -9.68 -5.69 -2.22
C PHE A 82 -9.85 -6.85 -3.21
N VAL A 83 -10.98 -7.57 -3.19
CA VAL A 83 -11.29 -8.65 -4.15
C VAL A 83 -11.26 -8.13 -5.57
N LYS A 84 -11.88 -6.97 -5.82
CA LYS A 84 -11.86 -6.29 -7.13
C LYS A 84 -10.47 -5.80 -7.55
N LYS A 85 -9.49 -5.85 -6.65
CA LYS A 85 -8.09 -5.48 -6.88
C LYS A 85 -7.18 -6.72 -7.05
N GLY A 86 -7.78 -7.91 -7.11
CA GLY A 86 -7.08 -9.17 -7.35
C GLY A 86 -6.36 -9.71 -6.11
N PHE A 87 -6.96 -9.51 -4.93
CA PHE A 87 -6.58 -10.18 -3.69
C PHE A 87 -7.71 -11.11 -3.24
N ASP A 88 -7.37 -12.15 -2.49
CA ASP A 88 -8.37 -12.93 -1.79
C ASP A 88 -8.77 -12.18 -0.49
N SER A 89 -10.06 -12.06 -0.20
CA SER A 89 -10.53 -11.39 1.02
C SER A 89 -10.12 -12.12 2.30
N HIS A 90 -9.87 -13.43 2.24
CA HIS A 90 -9.41 -14.23 3.37
C HIS A 90 -7.91 -14.07 3.60
N SER A 91 -7.17 -13.59 2.58
CA SER A 91 -5.72 -13.41 2.66
C SER A 91 -5.32 -12.05 3.19
N ILE A 92 -6.26 -11.19 3.59
CA ILE A 92 -5.97 -9.87 4.16
C ILE A 92 -6.54 -9.79 5.57
N ILE A 93 -5.64 -9.60 6.51
CA ILE A 93 -5.91 -9.39 7.92
C ILE A 93 -5.66 -7.93 8.25
N PHE A 94 -6.63 -7.26 8.84
CA PHE A 94 -6.43 -5.93 9.39
C PHE A 94 -6.12 -6.00 10.88
N ALA A 95 -5.22 -5.13 11.29
CA ALA A 95 -4.92 -4.85 12.67
C ALA A 95 -4.65 -3.35 12.84
N VAL A 96 -4.59 -2.89 14.07
CA VAL A 96 -4.22 -1.51 14.39
C VAL A 96 -3.08 -1.50 15.39
N HIS A 97 -2.33 -0.41 15.44
CA HIS A 97 -1.38 -0.21 16.52
C HIS A 97 -2.09 -0.15 17.88
N PRO A 98 -1.50 -0.65 18.99
CA PRO A 98 -2.14 -0.58 20.32
C PRO A 98 -2.53 0.84 20.75
N THR A 99 -1.78 1.86 20.31
CA THR A 99 -2.14 3.28 20.57
C THR A 99 -3.45 3.73 19.92
N LEU A 100 -4.01 2.93 19.00
CA LEU A 100 -5.24 3.21 18.26
C LEU A 100 -6.38 2.23 18.62
N GLU A 101 -6.18 1.30 19.56
CA GLU A 101 -7.18 0.30 19.97
C GLU A 101 -8.51 0.94 20.40
N ASN A 102 -8.46 2.11 21.05
CA ASN A 102 -9.67 2.84 21.48
C ASN A 102 -10.33 3.67 20.36
N ASP A 103 -9.63 3.88 19.25
CA ASP A 103 -10.10 4.67 18.11
C ASP A 103 -10.71 3.80 17.01
N PHE A 104 -10.35 2.51 16.97
CA PHE A 104 -10.73 1.56 15.94
C PHE A 104 -11.34 0.30 16.54
N PHE A 105 -12.37 -0.21 15.88
CA PHE A 105 -12.82 -1.58 16.06
C PHE A 105 -12.20 -2.43 14.95
N VAL A 106 -11.45 -3.46 15.33
CA VAL A 106 -10.97 -4.49 14.41
C VAL A 106 -11.98 -5.63 14.46
N ASP A 107 -12.48 -6.06 13.32
CA ASP A 107 -13.31 -7.26 13.19
C ASP A 107 -12.56 -8.25 12.32
N SER A 108 -12.13 -9.36 12.90
CA SER A 108 -11.53 -10.48 12.20
C SER A 108 -12.46 -11.65 12.42
N THR A 109 -13.08 -12.12 11.35
CA THR A 109 -13.80 -13.39 11.32
C THR A 109 -13.17 -14.26 10.25
N PHE A 110 -13.38 -15.57 10.33
CA PHE A 110 -12.85 -16.57 9.40
C PHE A 110 -13.08 -16.28 7.90
N TYR A 111 -14.04 -15.40 7.55
CA TYR A 111 -14.37 -15.05 6.16
C TYR A 111 -14.05 -13.59 5.77
N GLN A 112 -13.80 -12.73 6.76
CA GLN A 112 -13.66 -11.30 6.51
C GLN A 112 -12.89 -10.65 7.65
N SER A 113 -11.86 -9.89 7.29
CA SER A 113 -11.24 -8.94 8.19
C SER A 113 -11.65 -7.52 7.81
N SER A 114 -11.92 -6.68 8.81
CA SER A 114 -12.23 -5.27 8.60
C SER A 114 -11.81 -4.43 9.78
N ILE A 115 -11.68 -3.13 9.52
CA ILE A 115 -11.53 -2.10 10.55
C ILE A 115 -12.62 -1.07 10.39
N LYS A 116 -13.16 -0.61 11.51
CA LYS A 116 -14.14 0.46 11.60
C LYS A 116 -13.63 1.55 12.53
N VAL A 117 -13.66 2.80 12.09
CA VAL A 117 -13.27 3.93 12.95
C VAL A 117 -14.42 4.33 13.87
N LEU A 118 -14.19 4.27 15.18
CA LEU A 118 -15.19 4.55 16.21
C LEU A 118 -15.23 6.03 16.60
N ASN A 119 -14.07 6.63 16.86
CA ASN A 119 -13.93 7.97 17.45
C ASN A 119 -13.38 8.99 16.44
N SER A 120 -13.00 10.19 16.92
CA SER A 120 -12.33 11.23 16.12
C SER A 120 -11.08 10.63 15.49
N ALA A 121 -11.17 10.23 14.22
CA ALA A 121 -10.11 9.50 13.55
C ALA A 121 -8.76 10.24 13.67
N PRO A 122 -7.64 9.52 13.76
CA PRO A 122 -6.37 10.13 13.39
C PRO A 122 -6.46 10.51 11.91
N ASN A 123 -6.50 11.82 11.61
CA ASN A 123 -6.58 12.33 10.24
C ASN A 123 -5.35 11.98 9.39
N ARG A 124 -4.31 11.37 9.97
CA ARG A 124 -3.07 10.99 9.29
C ARG A 124 -2.60 9.64 9.83
N VAL A 125 -2.79 8.61 9.02
CA VAL A 125 -2.34 7.27 9.30
C VAL A 125 -1.51 6.73 8.14
N ARG A 126 -0.83 5.62 8.38
CA ARG A 126 -0.20 4.79 7.36
C ARG A 126 -0.51 3.32 7.63
N ALA A 127 -0.46 2.50 6.60
CA ALA A 127 -0.56 1.06 6.72
C ALA A 127 0.83 0.44 6.62
N GLU A 128 1.23 -0.30 7.65
CA GLU A 128 2.36 -1.21 7.55
C GLU A 128 1.86 -2.57 7.10
N ILE A 129 2.48 -3.11 6.07
CA ILE A 129 2.01 -4.30 5.36
C ILE A 129 3.08 -5.36 5.49
N PHE A 130 2.67 -6.54 5.92
CA PHE A 130 3.50 -7.73 6.03
C PHE A 130 2.78 -8.83 5.28
N CYS A 131 3.38 -9.37 4.24
CA CYS A 131 2.82 -10.46 3.45
C CYS A 131 3.77 -11.66 3.47
N ALA A 132 3.22 -12.86 3.54
CA ALA A 132 3.95 -14.10 3.41
C ALA A 132 3.15 -15.10 2.59
N ILE A 133 3.78 -16.24 2.27
CA ILE A 133 3.14 -17.28 1.48
C ILE A 133 1.92 -17.83 2.23
N ASP A 134 2.06 -18.11 3.52
CA ASP A 134 1.03 -18.68 4.39
C ASP A 134 0.98 -17.97 5.76
N GLY A 135 -0.03 -18.30 6.58
CA GLY A 135 -0.22 -17.72 7.91
C GLY A 135 0.91 -18.01 8.90
N SER A 136 1.56 -19.17 8.82
CA SER A 136 2.67 -19.57 9.70
C SER A 136 3.94 -18.77 9.41
N SER A 137 4.24 -18.58 8.13
CA SER A 137 5.32 -17.73 7.62
C SER A 137 5.05 -16.26 7.94
N LEU A 138 3.79 -15.82 7.85
CA LEU A 138 3.41 -14.47 8.26
C LEU A 138 3.63 -14.26 9.75
N LYS A 139 3.20 -15.19 10.60
CA LYS A 139 3.43 -15.13 12.05
C LYS A 139 4.92 -15.04 12.36
N THR A 140 5.73 -15.90 11.74
CA THR A 140 7.19 -15.86 11.89
C THR A 140 7.78 -14.51 11.50
N LEU A 141 7.32 -13.93 10.39
CA LEU A 141 7.75 -12.60 9.94
C LEU A 141 7.37 -11.53 10.98
N VAL A 142 6.11 -11.48 11.40
CA VAL A 142 5.59 -10.52 12.37
C VAL A 142 6.32 -10.61 13.71
N ASP A 143 6.56 -11.83 14.21
CA ASP A 143 7.30 -12.09 15.44
C ASP A 143 8.76 -11.64 15.33
N SER A 144 9.42 -11.93 14.19
CA SER A 144 10.83 -11.53 13.96
C SER A 144 11.03 -10.02 13.90
N GLU A 145 10.02 -9.30 13.41
CA GLU A 145 10.03 -7.84 13.29
C GLU A 145 9.58 -7.15 14.60
N ASN A 146 9.18 -7.90 15.62
CA ASN A 146 8.61 -7.39 16.88
C ASN A 146 7.47 -6.40 16.62
N VAL A 147 6.55 -6.74 15.71
CA VAL A 147 5.45 -5.85 15.34
C VAL A 147 4.42 -5.83 16.48
N GLU A 148 4.27 -4.68 17.12
CA GLU A 148 3.15 -4.43 18.03
C GLU A 148 1.87 -4.13 17.23
N TYR A 149 0.83 -4.94 17.45
CA TYR A 149 -0.50 -4.74 16.86
C TYR A 149 -1.61 -5.29 17.76
N TYR A 150 -2.82 -4.81 17.54
CA TYR A 150 -4.06 -5.26 18.15
C TYR A 150 -4.99 -5.84 17.07
N SER A 151 -5.50 -7.05 17.33
CA SER A 151 -6.47 -7.79 16.53
C SER A 151 -7.33 -8.65 17.48
N ASN A 152 -8.58 -8.93 17.10
CA ASN A 152 -9.46 -9.79 17.91
C ASN A 152 -9.19 -11.30 17.71
N GLU A 153 -8.48 -11.68 16.65
CA GLU A 153 -8.11 -13.07 16.36
C GLU A 153 -6.60 -13.20 16.08
N GLU A 154 -6.09 -14.43 16.25
CA GLU A 154 -4.69 -14.76 15.93
C GLU A 154 -4.46 -14.86 14.41
N LEU A 155 -3.26 -14.47 13.94
CA LEU A 155 -2.92 -14.50 12.50
C LEU A 155 -3.09 -15.88 11.83
N PRO A 156 -2.66 -17.00 12.45
CA PRO A 156 -2.74 -18.32 11.81
C PRO A 156 -4.17 -18.84 11.65
N SER A 157 -5.13 -18.33 12.44
CA SER A 157 -6.52 -18.77 12.32
C SER A 157 -7.28 -18.12 11.16
N ILE A 158 -6.80 -16.97 10.66
CA ILE A 158 -7.49 -16.20 9.60
C ILE A 158 -6.94 -16.57 8.22
N CYS A 159 -5.64 -16.78 8.10
CA CYS A 159 -5.01 -17.27 6.87
C CYS A 159 -4.59 -18.73 7.06
N GLY A 160 -5.48 -19.65 6.69
CA GLY A 160 -5.19 -21.09 6.73
C GLY A 160 -3.89 -21.44 6.01
N GLU A 161 -3.25 -22.54 6.44
CA GLU A 161 -1.87 -22.89 6.04
C GLU A 161 -1.65 -23.06 4.52
N ASN A 162 -2.71 -23.28 3.71
CA ASN A 162 -2.55 -23.61 2.29
C ASN A 162 -3.64 -23.02 1.35
N GLU A 163 -4.53 -22.15 1.83
CA GLU A 163 -5.74 -21.80 1.07
C GLU A 163 -5.74 -20.37 0.50
N TYR A 164 -4.98 -19.44 1.08
CA TYR A 164 -5.13 -18.00 0.79
C TYR A 164 -3.78 -17.28 0.66
N THR A 165 -3.05 -17.57 -0.42
CA THR A 165 -1.70 -17.04 -0.65
C THR A 165 -1.68 -15.84 -1.62
N PRO A 166 -0.97 -14.73 -1.30
CA PRO A 166 -0.23 -14.48 -0.09
C PRO A 166 -1.14 -14.04 1.07
N CYS A 167 -0.83 -14.49 2.28
CA CYS A 167 -1.44 -13.95 3.49
C CYS A 167 -0.76 -12.63 3.87
N CYS A 168 -1.56 -11.59 4.11
CA CYS A 168 -1.10 -10.24 4.39
C CYS A 168 -1.72 -9.70 5.67
N LEU A 169 -0.89 -9.25 6.62
CA LEU A 169 -1.28 -8.40 7.74
C LEU A 169 -1.11 -6.92 7.34
N VAL A 170 -2.15 -6.13 7.58
CA VAL A 170 -2.20 -4.69 7.37
C VAL A 170 -2.40 -4.02 8.72
N VAL A 171 -1.35 -3.43 9.28
CA VAL A 171 -1.38 -2.72 10.56
C VAL A 171 -1.51 -1.22 10.34
N ILE A 172 -2.61 -0.62 10.82
CA ILE A 172 -2.78 0.84 10.77
C ILE A 172 -2.03 1.51 11.92
N ARG A 173 -1.19 2.50 11.59
CA ARG A 173 -0.44 3.31 12.56
C ARG A 173 -0.72 4.80 12.40
N LYS A 174 -0.68 5.51 13.52
CA LYS A 174 -0.68 6.97 13.54
C LYS A 174 0.68 7.50 13.07
N VAL A 175 0.65 8.62 12.36
CA VAL A 175 1.84 9.36 11.92
C VAL A 175 2.03 10.60 12.77
#